data_AF-A0A970II51-F1
#
_entry.id   AF-A0A970II51-F1
#
_cell.length_a   1.000
_cell.length_b   1.000
_cell.length_c   1.000
_cell.angle_alpha   90.00
_cell.angle_beta   90.00
_cell.angle_gamma   90.00
#
_symmetry.space_group_name_H-M   'P 1'
#
loop_
_entity.id
_entity.type
_entity.pdbx_description
1 polymer ?
#
loop_
_entity_poly.entity_id
_entity_poly.type
_entity_poly.pdbx_seq_one_letter_code
_entity_poly.pdbx_strand_id
1 'polypeptide(L)'
;MSFKAKVAITKAQKDIGAPDKYSREQLDEVKRMVRSVADGSMGGMQNIVKPGNSVLIKINTVVPSDPGSGYTTDPRVLEAVIELVKEQNPGSVKIIERCAQGRDTLVAMEGCGIV
;
A
#
# COMPACT_ATOMS: atom_id res chain seq x y z
N MET A 1 7.18 29.27 11.97
CA MET A 1 6.39 28.56 10.93
C MET A 1 5.43 27.61 11.64
N SER A 2 4.13 27.70 11.38
CA SER A 2 3.14 26.76 11.93
C SER A 2 3.18 25.46 11.14
N PHE A 3 3.50 24.33 11.80
CA PHE A 3 3.45 23.01 11.18
C PHE A 3 1.97 22.61 11.04
N LYS A 4 1.37 22.91 9.89
CA LYS A 4 0.04 22.38 9.56
C LYS A 4 0.22 21.00 8.93
N ALA A 5 -0.38 20.00 9.54
CA ALA A 5 -0.49 18.68 8.92
C ALA A 5 -1.22 18.82 7.57
N LYS A 6 -0.63 18.28 6.51
CA LYS A 6 -1.25 18.18 5.20
C LYS A 6 -1.79 16.77 5.03
N VAL A 7 -3.08 16.66 4.72
CA VAL A 7 -3.74 15.39 4.42
C VAL A 7 -4.19 15.45 2.96
N ALA A 8 -3.92 14.39 2.21
CA ALA A 8 -4.45 14.20 0.86
C ALA A 8 -5.34 12.95 0.86
N ILE A 9 -6.53 13.08 0.26
CA ILE A 9 -7.55 12.05 0.24
C ILE A 9 -7.97 11.85 -1.22
N THR A 10 -8.19 10.60 -1.59
CA THR A 10 -8.71 10.22 -2.91
C THR A 10 -9.84 9.21 -2.74
N LYS A 11 -10.73 9.12 -3.73
CA LYS A 11 -11.80 8.13 -3.74
C LYS A 11 -11.98 7.57 -5.15
N ALA A 12 -12.37 6.30 -5.22
CA ALA A 12 -12.79 5.69 -6.47
C ALA A 12 -14.09 6.37 -6.94
N GLN A 13 -14.23 6.57 -8.25
CA GLN A 13 -15.45 7.15 -8.84
C GLN A 13 -16.50 6.08 -9.18
N LYS A 14 -16.12 4.81 -9.09
CA LYS A 14 -16.95 3.63 -9.32
C LYS A 14 -16.65 2.60 -8.25
N ASP A 15 -17.54 1.61 -8.13
CA ASP A 15 -17.23 0.42 -7.34
C ASP A 15 -16.03 -0.30 -7.97
N ILE A 16 -15.05 -0.63 -7.14
CA ILE A 16 -13.81 -1.33 -7.51
C ILE A 16 -13.74 -2.72 -6.87
N GLY A 17 -14.85 -3.21 -6.32
CA GLY A 17 -14.98 -4.56 -5.78
C GLY A 17 -14.18 -4.81 -4.50
N ALA A 18 -14.23 -6.07 -4.07
CA ALA A 18 -13.58 -6.53 -2.85
C ALA A 18 -12.03 -6.58 -3.01
N PRO A 19 -11.29 -6.45 -1.90
CA PRO A 19 -9.83 -6.44 -1.91
C PRO A 19 -9.17 -7.82 -2.02
N ASP A 20 -9.87 -8.93 -1.76
CA ASP A 20 -9.31 -10.28 -1.72
C ASP A 20 -9.12 -10.91 -3.11
N LYS A 21 -9.95 -10.53 -4.09
CA LYS A 21 -9.89 -11.01 -5.49
C LYS A 21 -10.18 -9.85 -6.43
N TYR A 22 -9.16 -9.41 -7.14
CA TYR A 22 -9.26 -8.24 -8.02
C TYR A 22 -8.63 -8.46 -9.39
N SER A 23 -9.22 -7.82 -10.39
CA SER A 23 -8.66 -7.75 -11.74
C SER A 23 -7.53 -6.72 -11.81
N ARG A 24 -6.76 -6.78 -12.90
CA ARG A 24 -5.75 -5.77 -13.21
C ARG A 24 -6.37 -4.37 -13.32
N GLU A 25 -7.57 -4.23 -13.87
CA GLU A 25 -8.22 -2.92 -14.00
C GLU A 25 -8.62 -2.32 -12.63
N GLN A 26 -9.03 -3.16 -11.68
CA GLN A 26 -9.32 -2.72 -10.32
C GLN A 26 -8.05 -2.27 -9.61
N LEU A 27 -6.94 -3.01 -9.77
CA LEU A 27 -5.63 -2.61 -9.25
C LEU A 27 -5.13 -1.31 -9.90
N ASP A 28 -5.29 -1.14 -11.21
CA ASP A 28 -4.86 0.08 -11.92
C ASP A 28 -5.62 1.32 -11.41
N GLU A 29 -6.91 1.18 -11.08
CA GLU A 29 -7.68 2.25 -10.46
C GLU A 29 -7.16 2.59 -9.05
N VAL A 30 -6.81 1.57 -8.24
CA VAL A 30 -6.16 1.79 -6.94
C VAL A 30 -4.79 2.45 -7.11
N LYS A 31 -3.99 2.02 -8.06
CA LYS A 31 -2.69 2.62 -8.37
C LYS A 31 -2.80 4.07 -8.83
N ARG A 32 -3.79 4.39 -9.67
CA ARG A 32 -4.10 5.77 -10.07
C ARG A 32 -4.44 6.63 -8.86
N MET A 33 -5.26 6.11 -7.94
CA MET A 33 -5.60 6.78 -6.69
C MET A 33 -4.36 7.04 -5.82
N VAL A 34 -3.52 6.03 -5.55
CA VAL A 34 -2.29 6.17 -4.76
C VAL A 34 -1.34 7.18 -5.42
N ARG A 35 -1.16 7.12 -6.75
CA ARG A 35 -0.34 8.09 -7.48
C ARG A 35 -0.85 9.52 -7.30
N SER A 36 -2.16 9.74 -7.44
CA SER A 36 -2.76 11.07 -7.27
C SER A 36 -2.49 11.67 -5.88
N VAL A 37 -2.49 10.83 -4.84
CA VAL A 37 -2.14 11.25 -3.48
C VAL A 37 -0.66 11.61 -3.39
N ALA A 38 0.24 10.78 -3.91
CA ALA A 38 1.68 11.05 -3.90
C ALA A 38 2.04 12.34 -4.67
N ASP A 39 1.45 12.53 -5.85
CA ASP A 39 1.65 13.72 -6.68
C ASP A 39 1.13 14.98 -5.99
N GLY A 40 -0.09 14.93 -5.46
CA GLY A 40 -0.74 16.09 -4.84
C GLY A 40 -0.19 16.47 -3.45
N SER A 41 0.41 15.54 -2.72
CA SER A 41 0.91 15.79 -1.35
C SER A 41 2.42 15.93 -1.25
N MET A 42 3.18 15.16 -2.02
CA MET A 42 4.64 15.06 -1.92
C MET A 42 5.34 15.52 -3.20
N GLY A 43 4.59 15.95 -4.22
CA GLY A 43 5.13 16.29 -5.53
C GLY A 43 5.58 15.07 -6.34
N GLY A 44 5.08 13.89 -5.99
CA GLY A 44 5.30 12.63 -6.70
C GLY A 44 6.24 11.65 -5.99
N MET A 45 6.16 10.39 -6.40
CA MET A 45 6.93 9.29 -5.78
C MET A 45 8.45 9.48 -5.91
N GLN A 46 8.91 10.11 -6.99
CA GLN A 46 10.31 10.46 -7.24
C GLN A 46 10.90 11.40 -6.17
N ASN A 47 10.07 12.14 -5.42
CA ASN A 47 10.53 12.97 -4.31
C ASN A 47 10.73 12.17 -3.01
N ILE A 48 10.16 10.97 -2.93
CA ILE A 48 10.20 10.07 -1.77
C ILE A 48 11.27 8.99 -1.97
N VAL A 49 11.26 8.34 -3.14
CA VAL A 49 12.18 7.24 -3.49
C VAL A 49 13.13 7.69 -4.58
N LYS A 50 14.43 7.51 -4.33
CA LYS A 50 15.50 7.78 -5.32
C LYS A 50 16.08 6.47 -5.86
N PRO A 51 16.65 6.48 -7.08
CA PRO A 51 17.34 5.32 -7.63
C PRO A 51 18.38 4.76 -6.66
N GLY A 52 18.42 3.44 -6.53
CA GLY A 52 19.34 2.73 -5.63
C GLY A 52 18.94 2.74 -4.15
N ASN A 53 17.86 3.42 -3.74
CA ASN A 53 17.39 3.36 -2.35
C ASN A 53 16.97 1.94 -1.93
N SER A 54 17.22 1.60 -0.66
CA SER A 54 16.58 0.45 -0.02
C SER A 54 15.29 0.91 0.63
N VAL A 55 14.15 0.43 0.12
CA VAL A 55 12.83 0.84 0.56
C VAL A 55 12.22 -0.25 1.44
N LEU A 56 11.77 0.13 2.63
CA LEU A 56 10.95 -0.72 3.50
C LEU A 56 9.52 -0.22 3.51
N ILE A 57 8.57 -1.09 3.19
CA ILE A 57 7.14 -0.82 3.24
C ILE A 57 6.57 -1.53 4.47
N LYS A 58 6.12 -0.75 5.46
CA LYS A 58 5.40 -1.28 6.63
C LYS A 58 3.92 -1.37 6.29
N ILE A 59 3.38 -2.58 6.36
CA ILE A 59 1.94 -2.82 6.28
C ILE A 59 1.35 -2.99 7.67
N ASN A 60 0.06 -3.29 7.78
CA ASN A 60 -0.60 -3.63 9.04
C ASN A 60 -1.58 -4.79 8.81
N THR A 61 -1.21 -5.98 9.28
CA THR A 61 -2.08 -7.18 9.25
C THR A 61 -2.87 -7.36 10.55
N VAL A 62 -2.34 -6.91 11.68
CA VAL A 62 -2.91 -7.07 13.03
C VAL A 62 -3.14 -8.53 13.46
N VAL A 63 -4.10 -9.25 12.88
CA VAL A 63 -4.36 -10.68 13.07
C VAL A 63 -4.77 -11.28 11.71
N PRO A 64 -4.68 -12.60 11.51
CA PRO A 64 -5.17 -13.23 10.28
C PRO A 64 -6.67 -12.89 10.10
N SER A 65 -6.99 -12.10 9.08
CA SER A 65 -8.34 -11.57 8.87
C SER A 65 -8.59 -11.31 7.40
N ASP A 66 -9.80 -11.64 6.97
CA ASP A 66 -10.28 -11.43 5.61
C ASP A 66 -10.04 -9.98 5.15
N PRO A 67 -9.45 -9.76 3.96
CA PRO A 67 -9.15 -8.42 3.45
C PRO A 67 -10.39 -7.51 3.34
N GLY A 68 -11.56 -8.09 3.08
CA GLY A 68 -12.84 -7.38 2.94
C GLY A 68 -13.40 -6.83 4.26
N SER A 69 -12.83 -7.22 5.41
CA SER A 69 -13.27 -6.75 6.73
C SER A 69 -12.95 -5.27 7.00
N GLY A 70 -12.04 -4.65 6.22
CA GLY A 70 -11.63 -3.26 6.41
C GLY A 70 -10.73 -3.01 7.62
N TYR A 71 -10.23 -4.07 8.27
CA TYR A 71 -9.37 -3.98 9.45
C TYR A 71 -7.87 -3.97 9.13
N THR A 72 -7.50 -4.59 8.01
CA THR A 72 -6.12 -4.85 7.61
C THR A 72 -5.75 -4.05 6.36
N THR A 73 -4.47 -4.01 6.02
CA THR A 73 -4.01 -3.32 4.80
C THR A 73 -4.62 -3.97 3.57
N ASP A 74 -5.28 -3.16 2.72
CA ASP A 74 -5.80 -3.62 1.43
C ASP A 74 -4.63 -4.09 0.53
N PRO A 75 -4.59 -5.36 0.10
CA PRO A 75 -3.52 -5.90 -0.74
C PRO A 75 -3.33 -5.14 -2.05
N ARG A 76 -4.39 -4.58 -2.65
CA ARG A 76 -4.29 -3.75 -3.86
C ARG A 76 -3.51 -2.47 -3.61
N VAL A 77 -3.66 -1.89 -2.43
CA VAL A 77 -2.91 -0.67 -2.04
C VAL A 77 -1.43 -1.00 -1.89
N LEU A 78 -1.11 -2.13 -1.26
CA LEU A 78 0.27 -2.60 -1.15
C LEU A 78 0.89 -2.82 -2.54
N GLU A 79 0.23 -3.57 -3.42
CA GLU A 79 0.74 -3.84 -4.76
C GLU A 79 0.92 -2.54 -5.56
N ALA A 80 -0.07 -1.64 -5.52
CA ALA A 80 0.02 -0.32 -6.14
C ALA A 80 1.22 0.49 -5.65
N VAL A 81 1.48 0.52 -4.34
CA VAL A 81 2.65 1.20 -3.77
C VAL A 81 3.94 0.54 -4.25
N ILE A 82 4.03 -0.80 -4.25
CA ILE A 82 5.20 -1.53 -4.74
C ILE A 82 5.50 -1.17 -6.19
N GLU A 83 4.50 -1.13 -7.06
CA GLU A 83 4.71 -0.77 -8.47
C GLU A 83 5.19 0.67 -8.63
N LEU A 84 4.58 1.63 -7.92
CA LEU A 84 4.99 3.04 -7.97
C LEU A 84 6.42 3.24 -7.43
N VAL A 85 6.81 2.49 -6.41
CA VAL A 85 8.16 2.47 -5.86
C VAL A 85 9.14 1.89 -6.89
N LYS A 86 8.79 0.76 -7.52
CA LYS A 86 9.64 0.10 -8.54
C LYS A 86 9.89 0.99 -9.76
N GLU A 87 8.93 1.82 -10.16
CA GLU A 87 9.10 2.82 -11.23
C GLU A 87 10.27 3.79 -10.95
N GLN A 88 10.71 3.94 -9.69
CA GLN A 88 11.82 4.82 -9.31
C GLN A 88 13.20 4.13 -9.31
N ASN A 89 13.30 2.88 -9.77
CA ASN A 89 14.52 2.07 -9.80
C ASN A 89 15.23 1.94 -8.42
N PRO A 90 14.52 1.52 -7.36
CA PRO A 90 15.14 1.30 -6.05
C PRO A 90 16.14 0.15 -6.12
N GLY A 91 17.13 0.14 -5.23
CA GLY A 91 18.07 -0.97 -5.10
C GLY A 91 17.44 -2.20 -4.44
N SER A 92 16.49 -1.99 -3.52
CA SER A 92 15.67 -3.08 -2.97
C SER A 92 14.32 -2.57 -2.45
N VAL A 93 13.33 -3.46 -2.44
CA VAL A 93 12.02 -3.23 -1.81
C VAL A 93 11.74 -4.41 -0.88
N LYS A 94 11.48 -4.12 0.39
CA LYS A 94 11.16 -5.13 1.42
C LYS A 94 9.85 -4.77 2.09
N ILE A 95 9.03 -5.77 2.35
CA ILE A 95 7.78 -5.63 3.12
C ILE A 95 8.10 -6.05 4.54
N ILE A 96 7.68 -5.25 5.51
CA ILE A 96 7.82 -5.57 6.93
C ILE A 96 6.48 -5.58 7.63
N GLU A 97 6.34 -6.51 8.56
CA GLU A 97 5.18 -6.65 9.42
C GLU A 97 5.59 -7.32 10.73
N ARG A 98 4.83 -7.05 11.78
CA ARG A 98 4.76 -7.84 13.00
C ARG A 98 3.30 -8.03 13.37
N CYS A 99 2.79 -9.24 13.17
CA CYS A 99 1.43 -9.59 13.60
C CYS A 99 1.23 -9.26 15.09
N ALA A 100 0.07 -8.70 15.43
CA ALA A 100 -0.31 -8.53 16.82
C ALA A 100 -0.58 -9.89 17.48
N GLN A 101 -0.60 -9.92 18.82
CA GLN A 101 -0.83 -11.11 19.64
C GLN A 101 0.26 -12.20 19.57
N GLY A 102 1.44 -11.92 19.00
CA GLY A 102 2.55 -12.87 18.98
C GLY A 102 2.35 -14.08 18.06
N ARG A 103 1.41 -13.98 17.10
CA ARG A 103 1.23 -15.00 16.06
C ARG A 103 2.29 -14.91 14.98
N ASP A 104 2.42 -15.97 14.19
CA ASP A 104 3.28 -16.02 13.03
C ASP A 104 2.90 -14.93 12.01
N THR A 105 3.87 -14.10 11.63
CA THR A 105 3.67 -12.99 10.69
C THR A 105 3.26 -13.47 9.30
N LEU A 106 3.80 -14.58 8.81
CA LEU A 106 3.47 -15.09 7.48
C LEU A 106 2.04 -15.61 7.44
N VAL A 107 1.60 -16.33 8.48
CA VAL A 107 0.20 -16.78 8.60
C VAL A 107 -0.77 -15.59 8.61
N ALA A 108 -0.38 -14.47 9.24
CA ALA A 108 -1.19 -13.26 9.21
C ALA A 108 -1.19 -12.60 7.82
N MET A 109 -0.06 -12.60 7.12
CA MET A 109 0.02 -12.09 5.75
C MET A 109 -0.86 -12.92 4.79
N GLU A 110 -0.82 -14.25 4.88
CA GLU A 110 -1.66 -15.17 4.10
C GLU A 110 -3.14 -14.91 4.36
N GLY A 111 -3.54 -14.85 5.63
CA GLY A 111 -4.93 -14.57 6.01
C GLY A 111 -5.44 -13.21 5.54
N CYS A 112 -4.55 -12.24 5.35
CA CYS A 112 -4.83 -10.90 4.84
C CYS A 112 -4.60 -10.75 3.33
N GLY A 113 -4.40 -11.84 2.59
CA GLY A 113 -4.25 -11.80 1.12
C GLY A 113 -2.99 -11.07 0.64
N ILE A 114 -1.94 -11.00 1.46
CA ILE A 114 -0.68 -10.32 1.14
C ILE A 114 0.32 -11.24 0.42
N VAL A 115 0.35 -12.52 0.82
CA VAL A 115 1.22 -13.57 0.25
C VAL A 115 0.43 -14.84 -0.06
#